data_AF-A0A250IIF6-F1
#
_entry.id   AF-A0A250IIF6-F1
#
_cell.length_a   1.000
_cell.length_b   1.000
_cell.length_c   1.000
_cell.angle_alpha   90.00
_cell.angle_beta   90.00
_cell.angle_gamma   90.00
#
_symmetry.space_group_name_H-M   'P 1'
#
loop_
_entity.id
_entity.type
_entity.pdbx_description
1 polymer ?
#
loop_
_entity_poly.entity_id
_entity_poly.type
_entity_poly.pdbx_seq_one_letter_code
_entity_poly.pdbx_strand_id
1 'polypeptide(L)'
;MQSSDYNPLSSTVQADPYPYYATLRENTPVYFNEQFGWYIVSRYEDVVAITKNPAVFSSARAIVGPEKLDEAAKVAPHALRTFRRGVLISEDPPTHTKTRGLVTKAFTPKRISEMEPRIRQLARELISQLPRSGEFDLIKDLAEPLPVIVIAEMLGVEPERRHDFKRWSDDALATSFALAKGSELSGIERSNRELSDYMAQALEARRQQPREDLVQALLDNGVREGVLSVSDAVDFCRLLLVAGNETTTNLLGNGVRALLSHPDQRDRLIREPALIPNAVEEMLRYDSAAQALFRKTTQEVEVAGTRIPAGASVLLLFGSANRDPRKFQEPDRFDVTRNVVGQVAFGHGIHFCLGAPLARLEAKVVLEELLTPDRRLSLVPGQPWEVLEHFSIRGLKSLRVRVEPAAGARASA
;
A
#
# COMPACT_ATOMS: atom_id res chain seq x y z
N MET A 1 -29.52 1.92 4.98
CA MET A 1 -28.60 1.76 3.83
C MET A 1 -28.77 0.34 3.33
N GLN A 2 -29.11 0.17 2.06
CA GLN A 2 -29.24 -1.16 1.43
C GLN A 2 -27.92 -1.53 0.77
N SER A 3 -27.65 -2.84 0.59
CA SER A 3 -26.43 -3.30 -0.09
C SER A 3 -26.28 -2.76 -1.51
N SER A 4 -27.41 -2.44 -2.17
CA SER A 4 -27.48 -1.79 -3.48
C SER A 4 -26.81 -0.40 -3.54
N ASP A 5 -26.64 0.26 -2.39
CA ASP A 5 -26.14 1.63 -2.31
C ASP A 5 -24.59 1.68 -2.29
N TYR A 6 -23.90 0.54 -2.25
CA TYR A 6 -22.44 0.51 -2.25
C TYR A 6 -21.87 0.86 -3.63
N ASN A 7 -21.45 2.12 -3.77
CA ASN A 7 -20.65 2.60 -4.89
C ASN A 7 -19.21 2.92 -4.42
N PRO A 8 -18.20 2.09 -4.75
CA PRO A 8 -16.80 2.31 -4.35
C PRO A 8 -16.16 3.62 -4.87
N LEU A 9 -16.77 4.26 -5.87
CA LEU A 9 -16.32 5.54 -6.42
C LEU A 9 -17.05 6.75 -5.82
N SER A 10 -18.06 6.54 -4.97
CA SER A 10 -18.75 7.63 -4.28
C SER A 10 -17.83 8.31 -3.26
N SER A 11 -17.88 9.64 -3.18
CA SER A 11 -17.16 10.43 -2.18
C SER A 11 -17.56 10.04 -0.74
N THR A 12 -18.82 9.67 -0.50
CA THR A 12 -19.28 9.25 0.82
C THR A 12 -18.68 7.91 1.24
N VAL A 13 -18.56 6.96 0.30
CA VAL A 13 -17.95 5.66 0.53
C VAL A 13 -16.44 5.79 0.70
N GLN A 14 -15.79 6.63 -0.10
CA GLN A 14 -14.35 6.87 0.01
C GLN A 14 -13.99 7.59 1.33
N ALA A 15 -14.82 8.50 1.81
CA ALA A 15 -14.62 9.17 3.09
C ALA A 15 -14.65 8.15 4.25
N ASP A 16 -15.69 7.33 4.32
CA ASP A 16 -15.81 6.28 5.33
C ASP A 16 -16.50 5.02 4.76
N PRO A 17 -15.73 3.99 4.35
CA PRO A 17 -16.29 2.80 3.74
C PRO A 17 -16.82 1.79 4.77
N TYR A 18 -16.44 1.92 6.05
CA TYR A 18 -16.69 0.89 7.06
C TYR A 18 -18.19 0.64 7.36
N PRO A 19 -19.07 1.68 7.41
CA PRO A 19 -20.51 1.47 7.53
C PRO A 19 -21.10 0.69 6.35
N TYR A 20 -20.59 0.92 5.14
CA TYR A 20 -21.03 0.19 3.94
C TYR A 20 -20.54 -1.24 3.95
N TYR A 21 -19.28 -1.45 4.34
CA TYR A 21 -18.73 -2.78 4.53
C TYR A 21 -19.49 -3.58 5.59
N ALA A 22 -19.88 -2.96 6.70
CA ALA A 22 -20.69 -3.61 7.72
C ALA A 22 -22.05 -4.07 7.15
N THR A 23 -22.71 -3.22 6.35
CA THR A 23 -23.96 -3.56 5.67
C THR A 23 -23.79 -4.76 4.73
N LEU A 24 -22.71 -4.78 3.93
CA LEU A 24 -22.39 -5.89 3.03
C LEU A 24 -22.13 -7.18 3.82
N ARG A 25 -21.29 -7.14 4.86
CA ARG A 25 -20.96 -8.33 5.67
C ARG A 25 -22.21 -8.96 6.29
N GLU A 26 -23.14 -8.16 6.78
CA GLU A 26 -24.32 -8.70 7.46
C GLU A 26 -25.38 -9.20 6.46
N ASN A 27 -25.69 -8.40 5.43
CA ASN A 27 -26.88 -8.66 4.60
C ASN A 27 -26.58 -9.33 3.26
N THR A 28 -25.41 -9.08 2.67
CA THR A 28 -25.10 -9.51 1.29
C THR A 28 -23.59 -9.70 1.14
N PRO A 29 -23.01 -10.76 1.73
CA PRO A 29 -21.57 -10.90 1.84
C PRO A 29 -20.84 -11.03 0.51
N VAL A 30 -21.56 -11.53 -0.51
CA VAL A 30 -21.19 -11.52 -1.93
C VAL A 30 -22.25 -10.70 -2.67
N TYR A 31 -21.91 -9.46 -3.04
CA TYR A 31 -22.81 -8.53 -3.71
C TYR A 31 -22.40 -8.35 -5.17
N PHE A 32 -23.31 -8.61 -6.12
CA PHE A 32 -23.08 -8.26 -7.52
C PHE A 32 -23.47 -6.80 -7.74
N ASN A 33 -22.49 -5.96 -8.03
CA ASN A 33 -22.72 -4.56 -8.37
C ASN A 33 -22.89 -4.45 -9.90
N GLU A 34 -24.13 -4.22 -10.35
CA GLU A 34 -24.49 -4.14 -11.77
C GLU A 34 -23.81 -2.98 -12.50
N GLN A 35 -23.62 -1.84 -11.81
CA GLN A 35 -23.00 -0.65 -12.40
C GLN A 35 -21.57 -0.93 -12.88
N PHE A 36 -20.83 -1.77 -12.17
CA PHE A 36 -19.44 -2.09 -12.48
C PHE A 36 -19.23 -3.51 -13.04
N GLY A 37 -20.24 -4.38 -12.92
CA GLY A 37 -20.14 -5.79 -13.28
C GLY A 37 -19.19 -6.58 -12.36
N TRP A 38 -19.13 -6.24 -11.08
CA TRP A 38 -18.22 -6.85 -10.11
C TRP A 38 -18.96 -7.65 -9.05
N TYR A 39 -18.42 -8.80 -8.68
CA TYR A 39 -18.79 -9.50 -7.46
C TYR A 39 -17.92 -8.98 -6.32
N ILE A 40 -18.52 -8.42 -5.28
CA ILE A 40 -17.84 -7.80 -4.15
C ILE A 40 -17.95 -8.73 -2.96
N VAL A 41 -16.81 -9.14 -2.40
CA VAL A 41 -16.72 -10.10 -1.29
C VAL A 41 -16.22 -9.38 -0.05
N SER A 42 -17.01 -9.43 1.02
CA SER A 42 -16.85 -8.55 2.19
C SER A 42 -16.50 -9.25 3.51
N ARG A 43 -16.79 -10.55 3.66
CA ARG A 43 -16.48 -11.30 4.89
C ARG A 43 -15.05 -11.84 4.91
N TYR A 44 -14.48 -11.93 6.10
CA TYR A 44 -13.09 -12.35 6.30
C TYR A 44 -12.82 -13.76 5.75
N GLU A 45 -13.66 -14.73 6.10
CA GLU A 45 -13.46 -16.12 5.69
C GLU A 45 -13.52 -16.29 4.17
N ASP A 46 -14.48 -15.64 3.51
CA ASP A 46 -14.64 -15.69 2.05
C ASP A 46 -13.44 -15.04 1.34
N VAL A 47 -13.00 -13.85 1.80
CA VAL A 47 -11.81 -13.17 1.27
C VAL A 47 -10.57 -14.06 1.41
N VAL A 48 -10.34 -14.65 2.58
CA VAL A 48 -9.19 -15.53 2.81
C VAL A 48 -9.28 -16.81 1.97
N ALA A 49 -10.45 -17.44 1.89
CA ALA A 49 -10.65 -18.65 1.09
C ALA A 49 -10.33 -18.41 -0.39
N ILE A 50 -10.78 -17.27 -0.95
CA ILE A 50 -10.48 -16.88 -2.33
C ILE A 50 -8.98 -16.71 -2.54
N THR A 51 -8.29 -15.97 -1.66
CA THR A 51 -6.83 -15.73 -1.81
C THR A 51 -5.98 -17.01 -1.76
N LYS A 52 -6.48 -18.06 -1.10
CA LYS A 52 -5.82 -19.38 -1.01
C LYS A 52 -6.02 -20.24 -2.25
N ASN A 53 -6.91 -19.86 -3.17
CA ASN A 53 -7.27 -20.68 -4.33
C ASN A 53 -6.99 -19.95 -5.66
N PRO A 54 -5.71 -19.71 -6.00
CA PRO A 54 -5.33 -18.96 -7.20
C PRO A 54 -5.66 -19.68 -8.52
N ALA A 55 -5.88 -21.00 -8.49
CA ALA A 55 -6.30 -21.75 -9.67
C ALA A 55 -7.75 -21.45 -10.07
N VAL A 56 -8.62 -21.19 -9.09
CA VAL A 56 -10.03 -20.81 -9.31
C VAL A 56 -10.17 -19.29 -9.42
N PHE A 57 -9.39 -18.54 -8.64
CA PHE A 57 -9.42 -17.09 -8.57
C PHE A 57 -8.07 -16.52 -9.02
N SER A 58 -7.97 -16.33 -10.33
CA SER A 58 -6.78 -15.83 -11.02
C SER A 58 -6.48 -14.37 -10.68
N SER A 59 -5.21 -14.03 -10.55
CA SER A 59 -4.72 -12.65 -10.47
C SER A 59 -4.45 -12.04 -11.86
N ALA A 60 -4.43 -12.87 -12.91
CA ALA A 60 -4.10 -12.43 -14.26
C ALA A 60 -5.14 -11.47 -14.84
N ARG A 61 -4.71 -10.25 -15.20
CA ARG A 61 -5.55 -9.17 -15.73
C ARG A 61 -6.71 -8.79 -14.78
N ALA A 62 -6.54 -8.99 -13.46
CA ALA A 62 -7.58 -8.70 -12.49
C ALA A 62 -7.69 -7.19 -12.15
N ILE A 63 -6.62 -6.41 -12.31
CA ILE A 63 -6.54 -5.04 -11.77
C ILE A 63 -7.43 -4.03 -12.53
N VAL A 64 -7.68 -4.25 -13.83
CA VAL A 64 -8.52 -3.36 -14.66
C VAL A 64 -9.27 -4.22 -15.69
N GLY A 65 -10.54 -3.90 -15.95
CA GLY A 65 -11.35 -4.60 -16.94
C GLY A 65 -10.65 -4.66 -18.31
N PRO A 66 -10.63 -5.83 -18.99
CA PRO A 66 -9.73 -6.10 -20.12
C PRO A 66 -9.91 -5.18 -21.32
N GLU A 67 -11.12 -4.65 -21.56
CA GLU A 67 -11.42 -3.85 -22.75
C GLU A 67 -10.89 -2.41 -22.68
N LYS A 68 -10.79 -1.81 -21.48
CA LYS A 68 -10.28 -0.44 -21.31
C LYS A 68 -8.75 -0.37 -21.31
N LEU A 69 -8.07 -1.46 -20.95
CA LEU A 69 -6.61 -1.53 -20.92
C LEU A 69 -5.99 -1.50 -22.31
N ASP A 70 -6.57 -2.22 -23.27
CA ASP A 70 -5.95 -2.40 -24.58
C ASP A 70 -6.02 -1.09 -25.41
N GLU A 71 -7.05 -0.26 -25.24
CA GLU A 71 -7.11 1.08 -25.85
C GLU A 71 -6.23 2.11 -25.12
N ALA A 72 -6.24 2.11 -23.78
CA ALA A 72 -5.37 3.00 -23.01
C ALA A 72 -3.87 2.70 -23.26
N ALA A 73 -3.52 1.44 -23.54
CA ALA A 73 -2.15 1.03 -23.85
C ALA A 73 -1.63 1.60 -25.18
N LYS A 74 -2.52 1.96 -26.11
CA LYS A 74 -2.12 2.63 -27.36
C LYS A 74 -1.72 4.09 -27.13
N VAL A 75 -2.28 4.72 -26.10
CA VAL A 75 -2.08 6.14 -25.78
C VAL A 75 -0.90 6.34 -24.81
N ALA A 76 -0.81 5.51 -23.77
CA ALA A 76 0.22 5.61 -22.73
C ALA A 76 0.83 4.22 -22.42
N PRO A 77 1.60 3.65 -23.36
CA PRO A 77 2.13 2.29 -23.23
C PRO A 77 3.07 2.12 -22.04
N HIS A 78 3.85 3.14 -21.66
CA HIS A 78 4.76 3.06 -20.51
C HIS A 78 4.02 3.19 -19.18
N ALA A 79 3.01 4.06 -19.09
CA ALA A 79 2.17 4.21 -17.91
C ALA A 79 1.44 2.90 -17.52
N LEU A 80 1.03 2.11 -18.51
CA LEU A 80 0.31 0.86 -18.21
C LEU A 80 1.19 -0.35 -17.89
N ARG A 81 2.52 -0.24 -17.95
CA ARG A 81 3.42 -1.40 -17.82
C ARG A 81 3.25 -2.15 -16.50
N THR A 82 3.09 -1.42 -15.40
CA THR A 82 2.85 -2.00 -14.05
C THR A 82 1.51 -2.77 -13.95
N PHE A 83 0.59 -2.54 -14.89
CA PHE A 83 -0.76 -3.12 -14.93
C PHE A 83 -0.91 -4.19 -16.02
N ARG A 84 0.14 -4.49 -16.79
CA ARG A 84 0.14 -5.53 -17.84
C ARG A 84 0.44 -6.92 -17.26
N ARG A 85 0.16 -7.94 -18.07
CA ARG A 85 0.71 -9.30 -17.84
C ARG A 85 2.24 -9.24 -17.84
N GLY A 86 2.88 -10.03 -16.98
CA GLY A 86 4.34 -10.06 -16.81
C GLY A 86 4.84 -9.41 -15.51
N VAL A 87 3.95 -8.84 -14.71
CA VAL A 87 4.27 -8.18 -13.43
C VAL A 87 3.71 -9.02 -12.28
N LEU A 88 4.55 -9.32 -11.27
CA LEU A 88 4.30 -10.28 -10.19
C LEU A 88 2.88 -10.25 -9.58
N ILE A 89 2.30 -9.06 -9.37
CA ILE A 89 0.96 -8.90 -8.76
C ILE A 89 -0.19 -9.39 -9.67
N SER A 90 0.06 -9.48 -10.98
CA SER A 90 -0.91 -9.81 -12.04
C SER A 90 -0.58 -11.14 -12.74
N GLU A 91 0.11 -12.05 -12.05
CA GLU A 91 0.53 -13.35 -12.58
C GLU A 91 -0.06 -14.51 -11.79
N ASP A 92 -0.27 -15.65 -12.46
CA ASP A 92 -0.64 -16.91 -11.84
C ASP A 92 0.53 -17.91 -11.91
N PRO A 93 0.51 -18.98 -11.10
CA PRO A 93 1.43 -20.11 -11.27
C PRO A 93 1.35 -20.72 -12.69
N PRO A 94 2.46 -21.26 -13.22
CA PRO A 94 3.77 -21.40 -12.59
C PRO A 94 4.66 -20.14 -12.71
N THR A 95 4.33 -19.19 -13.58
CA THR A 95 5.14 -17.98 -13.83
C THR A 95 5.28 -17.15 -12.55
N HIS A 96 4.17 -16.88 -11.85
CA HIS A 96 4.19 -16.19 -10.56
C HIS A 96 5.16 -16.85 -9.58
N THR A 97 5.09 -18.18 -9.42
CA THR A 97 5.93 -18.92 -8.46
C THR A 97 7.41 -18.75 -8.76
N LYS A 98 7.79 -18.81 -10.05
CA LYS A 98 9.18 -18.60 -10.50
C LYS A 98 9.63 -17.18 -10.21
N THR A 99 8.89 -16.18 -10.71
CA THR A 99 9.19 -14.76 -10.51
C THR A 99 9.30 -14.43 -9.02
N ARG A 100 8.32 -14.87 -8.21
CA ARG A 100 8.28 -14.65 -6.75
C ARG A 100 9.49 -15.24 -6.05
N GLY A 101 9.87 -16.47 -6.38
CA GLY A 101 11.00 -17.16 -5.76
C GLY A 101 12.32 -16.40 -5.93
N LEU A 102 12.51 -15.77 -7.09
CA LEU A 102 13.71 -15.00 -7.40
C LEU A 102 13.74 -13.67 -6.68
N VAL A 103 12.67 -12.88 -6.80
CA VAL A 103 12.64 -11.53 -6.21
C VAL A 103 12.60 -11.57 -4.68
N THR A 104 12.08 -12.64 -4.07
CA THR A 104 12.10 -12.83 -2.61
C THR A 104 13.53 -12.91 -2.05
N LYS A 105 14.52 -13.37 -2.85
CA LYS A 105 15.94 -13.37 -2.45
C LYS A 105 16.47 -11.94 -2.20
N ALA A 106 15.86 -10.93 -2.82
CA ALA A 106 16.23 -9.53 -2.60
C ALA A 106 15.51 -8.88 -1.41
N PHE A 107 14.44 -9.50 -0.90
CA PHE A 107 13.62 -9.03 0.23
C PHE A 107 13.74 -9.96 1.45
N THR A 108 14.94 -10.53 1.69
CA THR A 108 15.15 -11.45 2.81
C THR A 108 15.07 -10.70 4.16
N PRO A 109 14.66 -11.37 5.25
CA PRO A 109 14.63 -10.75 6.57
C PRO A 109 15.98 -10.12 6.98
N LYS A 110 17.09 -10.75 6.60
CA LYS A 110 18.44 -10.23 6.84
C LYS A 110 18.65 -8.87 6.15
N ARG A 111 18.38 -8.78 4.84
CA ARG A 111 18.51 -7.52 4.08
C ARG A 111 17.63 -6.41 4.66
N ILE A 112 16.39 -6.74 5.01
CA ILE A 112 15.47 -5.77 5.63
C ILE A 112 16.00 -5.31 7.00
N SER A 113 16.52 -6.22 7.83
CA SER A 113 17.12 -5.86 9.12
C SER A 113 18.36 -4.97 8.97
N GLU A 114 19.17 -5.19 7.94
CA GLU A 114 20.38 -4.38 7.65
C GLU A 114 20.00 -2.95 7.22
N MET A 115 18.78 -2.72 6.74
CA MET A 115 18.28 -1.38 6.40
C MET A 115 17.82 -0.58 7.62
N GLU A 116 17.54 -1.21 8.76
CA GLU A 116 16.99 -0.53 9.94
C GLU A 116 17.81 0.69 10.38
N PRO A 117 19.16 0.62 10.52
CA PRO A 117 19.95 1.78 10.92
C PRO A 117 19.77 2.97 9.97
N ARG A 118 19.71 2.70 8.65
CA ARG A 118 19.55 3.74 7.64
C ARG A 118 18.14 4.34 7.64
N ILE A 119 17.11 3.51 7.73
CA ILE A 119 15.71 3.96 7.85
C ILE A 119 15.54 4.83 9.10
N ARG A 120 16.15 4.44 10.22
CA ARG A 120 16.13 5.22 11.47
C ARG A 120 16.83 6.56 11.33
N GLN A 121 17.97 6.60 10.64
CA GLN A 121 18.63 7.85 10.33
C GLN A 121 17.73 8.77 9.49
N LEU A 122 17.13 8.25 8.41
CA LEU A 122 16.22 9.01 7.55
C LEU A 122 14.99 9.53 8.33
N ALA A 123 14.38 8.68 9.16
CA ALA A 123 13.26 9.07 10.00
C ALA A 123 13.65 10.21 10.97
N ARG A 124 14.82 10.11 11.61
CA ARG A 124 15.34 11.18 12.48
C ARG A 124 15.62 12.47 11.71
N GLU A 125 16.21 12.39 10.52
CA GLU A 125 16.48 13.54 9.67
C GLU A 125 15.18 14.26 9.31
N LEU A 126 14.14 13.54 8.89
CA LEU A 126 12.82 14.10 8.59
C LEU A 126 12.16 14.69 9.85
N ILE A 127 12.13 13.94 10.96
CA ILE A 127 11.52 14.38 12.23
C ILE A 127 12.24 15.60 12.83
N SER A 128 13.55 15.74 12.59
CA SER A 128 14.34 16.89 13.04
C SER A 128 13.98 18.20 12.34
N GLN A 129 13.46 18.12 11.11
CA GLN A 129 13.02 19.26 10.31
C GLN A 129 11.60 19.71 10.68
N LEU A 130 10.81 18.84 11.32
CA LEU A 130 9.48 19.16 11.81
C LEU A 130 9.54 20.23 12.91
N PRO A 131 8.58 21.17 12.95
CA PRO A 131 8.58 22.23 13.94
C PRO A 131 8.49 21.66 15.37
N ARG A 132 9.14 22.33 16.32
CA ARG A 132 9.08 21.97 17.76
C ARG A 132 7.84 22.53 18.47
N SER A 133 7.08 23.39 17.81
CA SER A 133 5.83 23.98 18.29
C SER A 133 4.98 24.43 17.11
N GLY A 134 3.65 24.49 17.26
CA GLY A 134 2.75 24.86 16.19
C GLY A 134 2.27 23.65 15.39
N GLU A 135 2.00 23.83 14.10
CA GLU A 135 1.34 22.84 13.25
C GLU A 135 2.18 22.49 12.02
N PHE A 136 2.04 21.27 11.53
CA PHE A 136 2.66 20.77 10.30
C PHE A 136 1.77 19.71 9.62
N ASP A 137 2.10 19.32 8.39
CA ASP A 137 1.38 18.28 7.65
C ASP A 137 2.16 16.97 7.68
N LEU A 138 1.72 16.02 8.50
CA LEU A 138 2.42 14.75 8.67
C LEU A 138 2.54 13.94 7.38
N ILE A 139 1.60 14.09 6.45
CA ILE A 139 1.68 13.39 5.16
C ILE A 139 2.87 13.92 4.36
N LYS A 140 2.91 15.23 4.13
CA LYS A 140 3.92 15.88 3.28
C LYS A 140 5.29 15.91 3.92
N ASP A 141 5.34 16.14 5.23
CA ASP A 141 6.58 16.42 5.94
C ASP A 141 7.26 15.15 6.49
N LEU A 142 6.58 14.00 6.49
CA LEU A 142 7.13 12.75 7.05
C LEU A 142 6.67 11.47 6.31
N ALA A 143 5.37 11.25 6.17
CA ALA A 143 4.85 9.97 5.70
C ALA A 143 5.10 9.71 4.21
N GLU A 144 5.06 10.74 3.36
CA GLU A 144 5.36 10.65 1.93
C GLU A 144 6.86 10.58 1.64
N PRO A 145 7.72 11.45 2.22
CA PRO A 145 9.15 11.44 1.87
C PRO A 145 9.87 10.16 2.27
N LEU A 146 9.57 9.57 3.44
CA LEU A 146 10.35 8.45 3.96
C LEU A 146 10.32 7.22 3.04
N PRO A 147 9.16 6.64 2.66
CA PRO A 147 9.13 5.45 1.81
C PRO A 147 9.75 5.71 0.42
N VAL A 148 9.56 6.91 -0.13
CA VAL A 148 10.15 7.32 -1.42
C VAL A 148 11.68 7.30 -1.36
N ILE A 149 12.27 7.84 -0.28
CA ILE A 149 13.73 7.85 -0.10
C ILE A 149 14.23 6.43 0.12
N VAL A 150 13.53 5.63 0.94
CA VAL A 150 13.92 4.23 1.22
C VAL A 150 13.93 3.40 -0.06
N ILE A 151 12.88 3.47 -0.90
CA ILE A 151 12.85 2.70 -2.14
C ILE A 151 13.86 3.21 -3.17
N ALA A 152 14.12 4.53 -3.21
CA ALA A 152 15.16 5.10 -4.06
C ALA A 152 16.54 4.53 -3.69
N GLU A 153 16.87 4.46 -2.40
CA GLU A 153 18.13 3.87 -1.93
C GLU A 153 18.19 2.36 -2.21
N MET A 154 17.10 1.63 -2.02
CA MET A 154 17.03 0.19 -2.37
C MET A 154 17.28 -0.06 -3.86
N LEU A 155 16.70 0.77 -4.72
CA LEU A 155 16.88 0.69 -6.17
C LEU A 155 18.23 1.26 -6.65
N GLY A 156 19.08 1.71 -5.72
CA GLY A 156 20.41 2.23 -6.04
C GLY A 156 20.37 3.52 -6.84
N VAL A 157 19.33 4.34 -6.65
CA VAL A 157 19.16 5.64 -7.30
C VAL A 157 20.26 6.58 -6.84
N GLU A 158 20.95 7.22 -7.79
CA GLU A 158 22.00 8.17 -7.45
C GLU A 158 21.43 9.42 -6.73
N PRO A 159 22.16 10.00 -5.75
CA PRO A 159 21.71 11.18 -5.02
C PRO A 159 21.25 12.34 -5.92
N GLU A 160 21.94 12.56 -7.04
CA GLU A 160 21.68 13.63 -8.00
C GLU A 160 20.36 13.41 -8.77
N ARG A 161 19.88 12.16 -8.84
CA ARG A 161 18.63 11.79 -9.53
C ARG A 161 17.44 11.70 -8.60
N ARG A 162 17.59 11.94 -7.30
CA ARG A 162 16.49 11.84 -6.32
C ARG A 162 15.31 12.77 -6.63
N HIS A 163 15.56 13.98 -7.14
CA HIS A 163 14.49 14.89 -7.56
C HIS A 163 13.71 14.36 -8.77
N ASP A 164 14.41 13.80 -9.77
CA ASP A 164 13.76 13.13 -10.89
C ASP A 164 12.96 11.92 -10.41
N PHE A 165 13.54 11.12 -9.53
CA PHE A 165 12.90 9.94 -8.97
C PHE A 165 11.63 10.27 -8.19
N LYS A 166 11.62 11.37 -7.43
CA LYS A 166 10.39 11.87 -6.79
C LYS A 166 9.33 12.20 -7.84
N ARG A 167 9.67 12.97 -8.87
CA ARG A 167 8.73 13.31 -9.96
C ARG A 167 8.17 12.05 -10.62
N TRP A 168 9.03 11.08 -10.93
CA TRP A 168 8.61 9.80 -11.50
C TRP A 168 7.69 9.01 -10.57
N SER A 169 7.96 9.02 -9.26
CA SER A 169 7.08 8.42 -8.25
C SER A 169 5.71 9.08 -8.25
N ASP A 170 5.65 10.40 -8.18
CA ASP A 170 4.41 11.17 -8.14
C ASP A 170 3.55 10.89 -9.40
N ASP A 171 4.17 10.86 -10.58
CA ASP A 171 3.49 10.60 -11.85
C ASP A 171 3.06 9.12 -12.02
N ALA A 172 3.85 8.18 -11.48
CA ALA A 172 3.48 6.77 -11.46
C ALA A 172 2.27 6.52 -10.54
N LEU A 173 2.19 7.21 -9.41
CA LEU A 173 1.00 7.21 -8.54
C LEU A 173 -0.20 7.81 -9.27
N ALA A 174 -0.04 8.98 -9.88
CA ALA A 174 -1.09 9.65 -10.66
C ALA A 174 -1.67 8.75 -11.78
N THR A 175 -0.87 7.83 -12.32
CA THR A 175 -1.33 6.82 -13.29
C THR A 175 -2.41 5.90 -12.69
N SER A 176 -2.19 5.41 -11.47
CA SER A 176 -3.18 4.54 -10.78
C SER A 176 -4.50 5.29 -10.56
N PHE A 177 -4.43 6.53 -10.11
CA PHE A 177 -5.62 7.39 -9.93
C PHE A 177 -6.35 7.69 -11.23
N ALA A 178 -5.61 8.05 -12.28
CA ALA A 178 -6.19 8.34 -13.59
C ALA A 178 -6.90 7.10 -14.15
N LEU A 179 -6.32 5.90 -13.98
CA LEU A 179 -6.98 4.64 -14.35
C LEU A 179 -8.26 4.39 -13.55
N ALA A 180 -8.23 4.62 -12.23
CA ALA A 180 -9.40 4.45 -11.37
C ALA A 180 -10.54 5.42 -11.76
N LYS A 181 -10.22 6.62 -12.26
CA LYS A 181 -11.19 7.65 -12.67
C LYS A 181 -11.53 7.64 -14.17
N GLY A 182 -10.79 6.91 -15.00
CA GLY A 182 -10.91 6.97 -16.46
C GLY A 182 -10.41 8.30 -17.07
N SER A 183 -9.41 8.94 -16.47
CA SER A 183 -8.80 10.20 -16.93
C SER A 183 -7.69 9.98 -17.97
N GLU A 184 -7.27 11.06 -18.65
CA GLU A 184 -6.22 11.01 -19.68
C GLU A 184 -4.83 10.70 -19.08
N LEU A 185 -4.06 9.83 -19.74
CA LEU A 185 -2.73 9.36 -19.31
C LEU A 185 -1.56 10.03 -20.05
N SER A 186 -1.81 10.90 -21.03
CA SER A 186 -0.75 11.44 -21.91
C SER A 186 0.28 12.29 -21.15
N GLY A 187 -0.16 13.04 -20.13
CA GLY A 187 0.69 13.93 -19.34
C GLY A 187 1.74 13.21 -18.48
N ILE A 188 1.49 11.95 -18.13
CA ILE A 188 2.34 11.14 -17.24
C ILE A 188 3.21 10.13 -18.00
N GLU A 189 2.99 9.96 -19.30
CA GLU A 189 3.74 9.04 -20.14
C GLU A 189 5.22 9.40 -20.25
N ARG A 190 5.54 10.71 -20.27
CA ARG A 190 6.94 11.18 -20.30
C ARG A 190 7.73 10.69 -19.09
N SER A 191 7.22 10.92 -17.89
CA SER A 191 7.88 10.51 -16.64
C SER A 191 7.98 8.99 -16.53
N ASN A 192 6.94 8.27 -16.94
CA ASN A 192 6.98 6.81 -16.99
C ASN A 192 8.06 6.30 -17.95
N ARG A 193 8.24 6.92 -19.13
CA ARG A 193 9.32 6.57 -20.06
C ARG A 193 10.70 6.91 -19.50
N GLU A 194 10.88 8.09 -18.91
CA GLU A 194 12.15 8.50 -18.29
C GLU A 194 12.60 7.51 -17.19
N LEU A 195 11.67 7.09 -16.32
CA LEU A 195 11.92 6.06 -15.32
C LEU A 195 12.32 4.72 -15.96
N SER A 196 11.68 4.35 -17.08
CA SER A 196 12.04 3.16 -17.88
C SER A 196 13.49 3.19 -18.29
N ASP A 197 13.88 4.30 -18.90
CA ASP A 197 15.19 4.47 -19.52
C ASP A 197 16.25 4.52 -18.44
N TYR A 198 15.98 5.22 -17.33
CA TYR A 198 16.84 5.25 -16.17
C TYR A 198 17.08 3.85 -15.57
N MET A 199 16.02 3.08 -15.32
CA MET A 199 16.18 1.73 -14.74
C MET A 199 16.88 0.77 -15.70
N ALA A 200 16.65 0.89 -17.01
CA ALA A 200 17.36 0.10 -18.02
C ALA A 200 18.86 0.44 -18.04
N GLN A 201 19.20 1.74 -17.98
CA GLN A 201 20.59 2.20 -17.87
C GLN A 201 21.23 1.73 -16.56
N ALA A 202 20.50 1.77 -15.44
CA ALA A 202 20.99 1.28 -14.15
C ALA A 202 21.33 -0.21 -14.22
N LEU A 203 20.46 -1.05 -14.81
CA LEU A 203 20.74 -2.47 -15.03
C LEU A 203 22.00 -2.71 -15.88
N GLU A 204 22.19 -1.95 -16.96
CA GLU A 204 23.39 -2.06 -17.79
C GLU A 204 24.65 -1.59 -17.05
N ALA A 205 24.56 -0.49 -16.30
CA ALA A 205 25.66 -0.02 -15.46
C ALA A 205 26.10 -1.08 -14.44
N ARG A 206 25.14 -1.81 -13.83
CA ARG A 206 25.44 -2.91 -12.88
C ARG A 206 26.10 -4.12 -13.54
N ARG A 207 25.94 -4.31 -14.86
CA ARG A 207 26.71 -5.33 -15.60
C ARG A 207 28.19 -5.00 -15.66
N GLN A 208 28.52 -3.72 -15.79
CA GLN A 208 29.91 -3.24 -15.90
C GLN A 208 30.54 -2.97 -14.53
N GLN A 209 29.75 -2.49 -13.58
CA GLN A 209 30.17 -2.11 -12.24
C GLN A 209 29.17 -2.65 -11.21
N PRO A 210 29.37 -3.89 -10.73
CA PRO A 210 28.47 -4.50 -9.75
C PRO A 210 28.38 -3.67 -8.46
N ARG A 211 27.18 -3.60 -7.89
CA ARG A 211 26.90 -2.90 -6.62
C ARG A 211 26.01 -3.77 -5.73
N GLU A 212 26.09 -3.62 -4.42
CA GLU A 212 25.21 -4.34 -3.50
C GLU A 212 23.85 -3.62 -3.36
N ASP A 213 22.99 -3.72 -4.39
CA ASP A 213 21.65 -3.15 -4.40
C ASP A 213 20.59 -4.13 -4.94
N LEU A 214 19.31 -3.71 -4.93
CA LEU A 214 18.20 -4.52 -5.45
C LEU A 214 18.32 -4.75 -6.97
N VAL A 215 18.82 -3.76 -7.71
CA VAL A 215 18.98 -3.83 -9.17
C VAL A 215 20.00 -4.89 -9.54
N GLN A 216 21.12 -4.97 -8.82
CA GLN A 216 22.10 -6.05 -8.94
C GLN A 216 21.47 -7.41 -8.61
N ALA A 217 20.69 -7.50 -7.53
CA ALA A 217 20.03 -8.76 -7.16
C ALA A 217 19.05 -9.26 -8.24
N LEU A 218 18.32 -8.34 -8.90
CA LEU A 218 17.44 -8.66 -10.03
C LEU A 218 18.23 -9.06 -11.28
N LEU A 219 19.36 -8.41 -11.53
CA LEU A 219 20.27 -8.77 -12.62
C LEU A 219 20.82 -10.19 -12.43
N ASP A 220 21.32 -10.50 -11.23
CA ASP A 220 21.97 -11.78 -10.93
C ASP A 220 20.99 -12.95 -10.87
N ASN A 221 19.92 -12.79 -10.09
CA ASN A 221 18.97 -13.88 -9.84
C ASN A 221 17.86 -13.95 -10.88
N GLY A 222 17.62 -12.90 -11.65
CA GLY A 222 16.52 -12.84 -12.62
C GLY A 222 17.01 -12.92 -14.06
N VAL A 223 17.79 -11.90 -14.45
CA VAL A 223 18.16 -11.70 -15.86
C VAL A 223 19.23 -12.69 -16.30
N ARG A 224 20.29 -12.90 -15.52
CA ARG A 224 21.37 -13.85 -15.85
C ARG A 224 20.91 -15.30 -15.81
N GLU A 225 19.94 -15.63 -14.95
CA GLU A 225 19.29 -16.95 -14.91
C GLU A 225 18.29 -17.17 -16.07
N GLY A 226 18.06 -16.16 -16.92
CA GLY A 226 17.16 -16.25 -18.09
C GLY A 226 15.67 -16.28 -17.74
N VAL A 227 15.32 -15.97 -16.48
CA VAL A 227 13.93 -16.02 -15.99
C VAL A 227 13.23 -14.68 -16.17
N LEU A 228 13.95 -13.57 -16.04
CA LEU A 228 13.45 -12.22 -16.34
C LEU A 228 14.13 -11.68 -17.57
N SER A 229 13.37 -11.08 -18.49
CA SER A 229 13.97 -10.16 -19.44
C SER A 229 14.41 -8.87 -18.74
N VAL A 230 15.27 -8.07 -19.38
CA VAL A 230 15.60 -6.72 -18.90
C VAL A 230 14.32 -5.88 -18.74
N SER A 231 13.38 -6.05 -19.66
CA SER A 231 12.07 -5.40 -19.63
C SER A 231 11.28 -5.77 -18.37
N ASP A 232 11.25 -7.05 -18.00
CA ASP A 232 10.53 -7.52 -16.81
C ASP A 232 11.19 -7.03 -15.52
N ALA A 233 12.54 -6.97 -15.50
CA ALA A 233 13.27 -6.40 -14.36
C ALA A 233 12.96 -4.91 -14.17
N VAL A 234 12.89 -4.13 -15.25
CA VAL A 234 12.48 -2.71 -15.21
C VAL A 234 11.04 -2.57 -14.70
N ASP A 235 10.12 -3.41 -15.17
CA ASP A 235 8.72 -3.36 -14.74
C ASP A 235 8.55 -3.80 -13.29
N PHE A 236 9.39 -4.71 -12.81
CA PHE A 236 9.44 -5.06 -11.40
C PHE A 236 9.95 -3.89 -10.53
N CYS A 237 10.98 -3.16 -10.95
CA CYS A 237 11.44 -1.97 -10.24
C CYS A 237 10.35 -0.89 -10.14
N ARG A 238 9.57 -0.70 -11.21
CA ARG A 238 8.39 0.19 -11.20
C ARG A 238 7.30 -0.29 -10.27
N LEU A 239 7.00 -1.58 -10.26
CA LEU A 239 6.03 -2.16 -9.33
C LEU A 239 6.41 -1.81 -7.90
N LEU A 240 7.68 -1.94 -7.54
CA LEU A 240 8.14 -1.64 -6.19
C LEU A 240 8.02 -0.15 -5.84
N LEU A 241 8.30 0.74 -6.79
CA LEU A 241 8.10 2.17 -6.63
C LEU A 241 6.63 2.49 -6.29
N VAL A 242 5.68 2.02 -7.11
CA VAL A 242 4.26 2.34 -6.91
C VAL A 242 3.70 1.62 -5.67
N ALA A 243 3.94 0.31 -5.56
CA ALA A 243 3.35 -0.52 -4.51
C ALA A 243 3.93 -0.22 -3.12
N GLY A 244 5.21 0.12 -3.02
CA GLY A 244 5.89 0.38 -1.75
C GLY A 244 5.63 1.78 -1.19
N ASN A 245 5.50 2.79 -2.06
CA ASN A 245 5.39 4.18 -1.64
C ASN A 245 3.99 4.49 -1.11
N GLU A 246 2.97 4.33 -1.94
CA GLU A 246 1.61 4.76 -1.58
C GLU A 246 1.07 4.04 -0.34
N THR A 247 1.30 2.73 -0.27
CA THR A 247 0.74 1.91 0.80
C THR A 247 1.41 2.19 2.14
N THR A 248 2.72 2.47 2.16
CA THR A 248 3.46 2.78 3.39
C THR A 248 3.18 4.21 3.85
N THR A 249 3.11 5.18 2.95
CA THR A 249 2.65 6.55 3.24
C THR A 249 1.28 6.52 3.91
N ASN A 250 0.35 5.75 3.34
CA ASN A 250 -1.00 5.66 3.85
C ASN A 250 -1.11 4.84 5.13
N LEU A 251 -0.27 3.82 5.34
CA LEU A 251 -0.15 3.14 6.63
C LEU A 251 0.25 4.13 7.74
N LEU A 252 1.28 4.94 7.50
CA LEU A 252 1.73 5.96 8.43
C LEU A 252 0.65 7.01 8.68
N GLY A 253 0.07 7.58 7.62
CA GLY A 253 -0.98 8.60 7.71
C GLY A 253 -2.23 8.10 8.45
N ASN A 254 -2.81 6.99 8.01
CA ASN A 254 -4.02 6.41 8.60
C ASN A 254 -3.78 5.98 10.05
N GLY A 255 -2.65 5.33 10.30
CA GLY A 255 -2.34 4.80 11.63
C GLY A 255 -1.98 5.90 12.63
N VAL A 256 -1.25 6.95 12.24
CA VAL A 256 -1.04 8.11 13.11
C VAL A 256 -2.35 8.85 13.36
N ARG A 257 -3.21 9.03 12.35
CA ARG A 257 -4.56 9.58 12.57
C ARG A 257 -5.35 8.75 13.60
N ALA A 258 -5.33 7.43 13.48
CA ALA A 258 -6.00 6.54 14.42
C ALA A 258 -5.43 6.71 15.84
N LEU A 259 -4.10 6.72 16.00
CA LEU A 259 -3.43 6.95 17.28
C LEU A 259 -3.77 8.30 17.90
N LEU A 260 -3.73 9.38 17.13
CA LEU A 260 -4.01 10.72 17.65
C LEU A 260 -5.50 10.94 17.96
N SER A 261 -6.39 10.13 17.36
CA SER A 261 -7.82 10.06 17.70
C SER A 261 -8.08 9.26 18.99
N HIS A 262 -7.10 8.50 19.48
CA HIS A 262 -7.16 7.70 20.71
C HIS A 262 -5.96 8.05 21.63
N PRO A 263 -5.97 9.23 22.29
CA PRO A 263 -4.82 9.73 23.06
C PRO A 263 -4.35 8.78 24.17
N ASP A 264 -5.25 7.97 24.74
CA ASP A 264 -4.94 6.93 25.72
C ASP A 264 -4.03 5.83 25.15
N GLN A 265 -4.32 5.38 23.92
CA GLN A 265 -3.52 4.41 23.18
C GLN A 265 -2.15 5.00 22.79
N ARG A 266 -2.12 6.25 22.30
CA ARG A 266 -0.87 6.99 22.02
C ARG A 266 -0.01 7.10 23.27
N ASP A 267 -0.59 7.58 24.39
CA ASP A 267 0.14 7.79 25.63
C ASP A 267 0.63 6.46 26.23
N ARG A 268 -0.07 5.35 25.96
CA ARG A 268 0.41 4.01 26.30
C ARG A 268 1.65 3.61 25.49
N LEU A 269 1.68 3.87 24.18
CA LEU A 269 2.87 3.58 23.36
C LEU A 269 4.11 4.37 23.80
N ILE A 270 3.93 5.61 24.26
CA ILE A 270 5.02 6.42 24.83
C ILE A 270 5.56 5.78 26.12
N ARG A 271 4.69 5.24 26.98
CA ARG A 271 5.10 4.57 28.23
C ARG A 271 5.65 3.16 28.02
N GLU A 272 5.14 2.45 27.02
CA GLU A 272 5.45 1.05 26.72
C GLU A 272 5.85 0.88 25.23
N PRO A 273 7.03 1.39 24.79
CA PRO A 273 7.43 1.33 23.37
C PRO A 273 7.52 -0.09 22.80
N ALA A 274 7.67 -1.11 23.65
CA ALA A 274 7.63 -2.51 23.24
C ALA A 274 6.30 -2.95 22.59
N LEU A 275 5.22 -2.16 22.76
CA LEU A 275 3.94 -2.40 22.09
C LEU A 275 3.89 -1.90 20.63
N ILE A 276 4.86 -1.08 20.20
CA ILE A 276 4.86 -0.47 18.86
C ILE A 276 4.74 -1.50 17.73
N PRO A 277 5.46 -2.64 17.73
CA PRO A 277 5.28 -3.66 16.69
C PRO A 277 3.84 -4.16 16.57
N ASN A 278 3.13 -4.36 17.69
CA ASN A 278 1.73 -4.77 17.67
C ASN A 278 0.80 -3.63 17.25
N ALA A 279 1.12 -2.40 17.65
CA ALA A 279 0.37 -1.22 17.21
C ALA A 279 0.43 -1.01 15.70
N VAL A 280 1.57 -1.27 15.05
CA VAL A 280 1.68 -1.25 13.58
C VAL A 280 0.72 -2.25 12.94
N GLU A 281 0.62 -3.46 13.50
CA GLU A 281 -0.34 -4.46 13.01
C GLU A 281 -1.81 -4.04 13.26
N GLU A 282 -2.11 -3.38 14.38
CA GLU A 282 -3.44 -2.80 14.61
C GLU A 282 -3.73 -1.63 13.66
N MET A 283 -2.75 -0.78 13.33
CA MET A 283 -2.91 0.27 12.31
C MET A 283 -3.25 -0.33 10.94
N LEU A 284 -2.53 -1.38 10.55
CA LEU A 284 -2.77 -2.13 9.31
C LEU A 284 -4.18 -2.73 9.27
N ARG A 285 -4.64 -3.34 10.37
CA ARG A 285 -5.99 -3.92 10.46
C ARG A 285 -7.07 -2.84 10.51
N TYR A 286 -6.93 -1.87 11.39
CA TYR A 286 -7.96 -0.89 11.71
C TYR A 286 -8.27 0.01 10.51
N ASP A 287 -7.26 0.51 9.79
CA ASP A 287 -7.49 1.41 8.67
C ASP A 287 -6.55 1.10 7.48
N SER A 288 -6.77 -0.08 6.89
CA SER A 288 -5.91 -0.66 5.85
C SER A 288 -5.67 0.28 4.67
N ALA A 289 -4.40 0.54 4.35
CA ALA A 289 -4.04 1.34 3.17
C ALA A 289 -4.54 0.68 1.88
N ALA A 290 -4.31 -0.63 1.71
CA ALA A 290 -4.90 -1.42 0.65
C ALA A 290 -6.30 -1.90 1.08
N GLN A 291 -7.34 -1.29 0.51
CA GLN A 291 -8.73 -1.61 0.82
C GLN A 291 -9.23 -2.84 0.10
N ALA A 292 -8.78 -3.06 -1.15
CA ALA A 292 -9.28 -4.14 -1.96
C ALA A 292 -8.30 -4.58 -3.06
N LEU A 293 -8.43 -5.83 -3.51
CA LEU A 293 -7.80 -6.33 -4.72
C LEU A 293 -8.76 -7.20 -5.52
N PHE A 294 -8.58 -7.22 -6.83
CA PHE A 294 -9.38 -8.05 -7.72
C PHE A 294 -8.82 -9.46 -7.89
N ARG A 295 -9.72 -10.37 -8.24
CA ARG A 295 -9.48 -11.68 -8.86
C ARG A 295 -10.42 -11.88 -10.03
N LYS A 296 -10.11 -12.86 -10.88
CA LYS A 296 -10.98 -13.32 -11.95
C LYS A 296 -11.27 -14.80 -11.79
N THR A 297 -12.55 -15.20 -11.85
CA THR A 297 -12.90 -16.63 -11.79
C THR A 297 -12.46 -17.35 -13.07
N THR A 298 -11.86 -18.53 -12.95
CA THR A 298 -11.47 -19.37 -14.10
C THR A 298 -12.55 -20.38 -14.49
N GLN A 299 -13.48 -20.65 -13.58
CA GLN A 299 -14.63 -21.53 -13.74
C GLN A 299 -15.81 -20.97 -12.91
N GLU A 300 -17.01 -21.54 -13.10
CA GLU A 300 -18.13 -21.24 -12.20
C GLU A 300 -17.79 -21.73 -10.78
N VAL A 301 -18.11 -20.93 -9.77
CA VAL A 301 -17.84 -21.21 -8.37
C VAL A 301 -18.95 -20.64 -7.48
N GLU A 302 -19.20 -21.27 -6.35
CA GLU A 302 -20.12 -20.74 -5.34
C GLU A 302 -19.32 -20.17 -4.16
N VAL A 303 -19.65 -18.95 -3.74
CA VAL A 303 -19.08 -18.28 -2.56
C VAL A 303 -20.21 -17.74 -1.70
N ALA A 304 -20.24 -18.10 -0.41
CA ALA A 304 -21.31 -17.73 0.53
C ALA A 304 -22.73 -17.92 -0.03
N GLY A 305 -22.98 -19.03 -0.75
CA GLY A 305 -24.27 -19.34 -1.37
C GLY A 305 -24.59 -18.57 -2.65
N THR A 306 -23.69 -17.72 -3.14
CA THR A 306 -23.83 -16.97 -4.39
C THR A 306 -23.02 -17.64 -5.49
N ARG A 307 -23.69 -17.99 -6.60
CA ARG A 307 -23.02 -18.50 -7.80
C ARG A 307 -22.36 -17.37 -8.57
N ILE A 308 -21.07 -17.54 -8.86
CA ILE A 308 -20.25 -16.61 -9.62
C ILE A 308 -19.82 -17.30 -10.91
N PRO A 309 -20.19 -16.77 -12.10
CA PRO A 309 -19.87 -17.41 -13.37
C PRO A 309 -18.37 -17.37 -13.67
N ALA A 310 -17.91 -18.22 -14.59
CA ALA A 310 -16.54 -18.18 -15.09
C ALA A 310 -16.23 -16.84 -15.77
N GLY A 311 -15.02 -16.32 -15.58
CA GLY A 311 -14.56 -15.06 -16.16
C GLY A 311 -15.08 -13.79 -15.46
N ALA A 312 -15.77 -13.91 -14.32
CA ALA A 312 -16.27 -12.78 -13.56
C ALA A 312 -15.16 -12.07 -12.78
N SER A 313 -15.27 -10.74 -12.67
CA SER A 313 -14.41 -9.93 -11.80
C SER A 313 -14.90 -9.99 -10.36
N VAL A 314 -14.01 -10.34 -9.44
CA VAL A 314 -14.29 -10.47 -8.01
C VAL A 314 -13.42 -9.50 -7.23
N LEU A 315 -14.02 -8.51 -6.58
CA LEU A 315 -13.34 -7.54 -5.72
C LEU A 315 -13.34 -8.05 -4.27
N LEU A 316 -12.15 -8.28 -3.71
CA LEU A 316 -11.96 -8.73 -2.34
C LEU A 316 -11.73 -7.52 -1.43
N LEU A 317 -12.62 -7.28 -0.47
CA LEU A 317 -12.51 -6.13 0.44
C LEU A 317 -11.67 -6.48 1.67
N PHE A 318 -10.35 -6.28 1.61
CA PHE A 318 -9.45 -6.47 2.76
C PHE A 318 -9.78 -5.54 3.92
N GLY A 319 -10.11 -4.28 3.64
CA GLY A 319 -10.55 -3.33 4.69
C GLY A 319 -11.81 -3.80 5.41
N SER A 320 -12.74 -4.43 4.68
CA SER A 320 -13.93 -5.07 5.27
C SER A 320 -13.57 -6.30 6.08
N ALA A 321 -12.76 -7.20 5.53
CA ALA A 321 -12.32 -8.43 6.20
C ALA A 321 -11.59 -8.14 7.52
N ASN A 322 -10.77 -7.09 7.55
CA ASN A 322 -10.07 -6.64 8.75
C ASN A 322 -10.99 -6.01 9.81
N ARG A 323 -12.24 -5.69 9.46
CA ARG A 323 -13.29 -5.20 10.36
C ARG A 323 -14.42 -6.22 10.58
N ASP A 324 -14.22 -7.49 10.25
CA ASP A 324 -15.26 -8.52 10.42
C ASP A 324 -15.35 -8.97 11.89
N PRO A 325 -16.50 -8.78 12.58
CA PRO A 325 -16.68 -9.19 13.98
C PRO A 325 -16.60 -10.71 14.18
N ARG A 326 -16.77 -11.51 13.12
CA ARG A 326 -16.59 -12.98 13.16
C ARG A 326 -15.14 -13.38 13.39
N LYS A 327 -14.19 -12.51 13.04
CA LYS A 327 -12.75 -12.74 13.21
C LYS A 327 -12.14 -11.88 14.32
N PHE A 328 -12.55 -10.62 14.44
CA PHE A 328 -12.01 -9.66 15.40
C PHE A 328 -13.12 -9.09 16.28
N GLN A 329 -13.12 -9.40 17.58
CA GLN A 329 -14.10 -8.87 18.53
C GLN A 329 -14.06 -7.34 18.61
N GLU A 330 -15.20 -6.65 18.66
CA GLU A 330 -15.27 -5.17 18.64
C GLU A 330 -14.35 -4.59 17.55
N PRO A 331 -14.57 -4.97 16.27
CA PRO A 331 -13.61 -4.70 15.20
C PRO A 331 -13.41 -3.21 14.95
N ASP A 332 -14.38 -2.38 15.36
CA ASP A 332 -14.37 -0.93 15.20
C ASP A 332 -13.68 -0.17 16.33
N ARG A 333 -13.20 -0.85 17.35
CA ARG A 333 -12.36 -0.27 18.40
C ARG A 333 -10.89 -0.39 18.01
N PHE A 334 -10.18 0.73 18.02
CA PHE A 334 -8.72 0.76 17.87
C PHE A 334 -8.05 0.35 19.18
N ASP A 335 -7.30 -0.76 19.14
CA ASP A 335 -6.62 -1.30 20.32
C ASP A 335 -5.22 -1.81 19.99
N VAL A 336 -4.19 -1.07 20.43
CA VAL A 336 -2.78 -1.39 20.18
C VAL A 336 -2.32 -2.67 20.88
N THR A 337 -3.14 -3.26 21.74
CA THR A 337 -2.88 -4.54 22.42
C THR A 337 -3.72 -5.70 21.90
N ARG A 338 -4.57 -5.46 20.90
CA ARG A 338 -5.36 -6.49 20.25
C ARG A 338 -4.46 -7.58 19.68
N ASN A 339 -4.88 -8.84 19.83
CA ASN A 339 -4.35 -9.92 19.03
C ASN A 339 -4.88 -9.80 17.58
N VAL A 340 -3.99 -9.40 16.68
CA VAL A 340 -4.27 -9.11 15.28
C VAL A 340 -3.84 -10.23 14.32
N VAL A 341 -3.56 -11.43 14.86
CA VAL A 341 -3.14 -12.60 14.07
C VAL A 341 -4.15 -12.92 12.97
N GLY A 342 -3.63 -12.91 11.74
CA GLY A 342 -4.39 -13.21 10.55
C GLY A 342 -5.06 -12.00 9.89
N GLN A 343 -4.78 -10.77 10.30
CA GLN A 343 -5.13 -9.58 9.50
C GLN A 343 -4.63 -9.73 8.05
N VAL A 344 -5.37 -9.15 7.10
CA VAL A 344 -5.17 -9.32 5.65
C VAL A 344 -4.87 -8.01 4.91
N ALA A 345 -4.37 -6.98 5.59
CA ALA A 345 -3.95 -5.71 4.98
C ALA A 345 -2.82 -5.90 3.96
N PHE A 346 -2.00 -6.94 4.13
CA PHE A 346 -0.96 -7.36 3.19
C PHE A 346 -1.44 -8.44 2.21
N GLY A 347 -2.74 -8.68 2.12
CA GLY A 347 -3.31 -9.84 1.44
C GLY A 347 -2.97 -11.16 2.14
N HIS A 348 -3.19 -12.27 1.44
CA HIS A 348 -2.92 -13.61 1.94
C HIS A 348 -2.61 -14.57 0.79
N GLY A 349 -2.06 -15.75 1.10
CA GLY A 349 -1.72 -16.77 0.10
C GLY A 349 -0.47 -16.42 -0.72
N ILE A 350 -0.42 -16.92 -1.96
CA ILE A 350 0.78 -16.81 -2.81
C ILE A 350 1.17 -15.36 -3.13
N HIS A 351 0.20 -14.43 -3.11
CA HIS A 351 0.40 -13.01 -3.36
C HIS A 351 0.54 -12.18 -2.07
N PHE A 352 0.82 -12.80 -0.91
CA PHE A 352 1.13 -12.05 0.30
C PHE A 352 2.20 -10.98 0.01
N CYS A 353 2.00 -9.76 0.50
CA CYS A 353 2.82 -8.61 0.13
C CYS A 353 4.32 -8.89 0.32
N LEU A 354 5.11 -8.68 -0.74
CA LEU A 354 6.56 -8.87 -0.71
C LEU A 354 7.26 -7.87 0.22
N GLY A 355 6.80 -6.61 0.20
CA GLY A 355 7.33 -5.52 1.01
C GLY A 355 6.81 -5.48 2.44
N ALA A 356 6.00 -6.45 2.88
CA ALA A 356 5.38 -6.42 4.21
C ALA A 356 6.40 -6.26 5.38
N PRO A 357 7.57 -6.93 5.38
CA PRO A 357 8.57 -6.71 6.42
C PRO A 357 9.15 -5.29 6.41
N LEU A 358 9.34 -4.71 5.22
CA LEU A 358 9.88 -3.35 5.07
C LEU A 358 8.87 -2.30 5.54
N ALA A 359 7.62 -2.38 5.09
CA ALA A 359 6.57 -1.46 5.50
C ALA A 359 6.34 -1.47 7.03
N ARG A 360 6.43 -2.66 7.65
CA ARG A 360 6.41 -2.81 9.12
C ARG A 360 7.59 -2.14 9.78
N LEU A 361 8.80 -2.33 9.24
CA LEU A 361 10.02 -1.74 9.78
C LEU A 361 9.97 -0.21 9.71
N GLU A 362 9.58 0.35 8.58
CA GLU A 362 9.43 1.80 8.40
C GLU A 362 8.41 2.37 9.39
N ALA A 363 7.22 1.77 9.49
CA ALA A 363 6.20 2.20 10.44
C ALA A 363 6.66 2.08 11.90
N LYS A 364 7.32 0.97 12.27
CA LYS A 364 7.89 0.75 13.60
C LYS A 364 8.87 1.87 13.95
N VAL A 365 9.85 2.11 13.07
CA VAL A 365 10.89 3.11 13.28
C VAL A 365 10.30 4.52 13.38
N VAL A 366 9.36 4.87 12.50
CA VAL A 366 8.69 6.18 12.58
C VAL A 366 7.99 6.35 13.92
N LEU A 367 7.24 5.35 14.38
CA LEU A 367 6.55 5.47 15.67
C LEU A 367 7.52 5.56 16.85
N GLU A 368 8.62 4.79 16.85
CA GLU A 368 9.66 4.85 17.89
C GLU A 368 10.31 6.24 17.98
N GLU A 369 10.55 6.90 16.84
CA GLU A 369 11.22 8.20 16.79
C GLU A 369 10.23 9.38 16.92
N LEU A 370 8.97 9.19 16.54
CA LEU A 370 7.92 10.23 16.59
C LEU A 370 7.23 10.30 17.96
N LEU A 371 6.99 9.15 18.61
CA LEU A 371 6.26 9.05 19.87
C LEU A 371 7.22 9.07 21.06
N THR A 372 7.65 10.28 21.43
CA THR A 372 8.57 10.48 22.54
C THR A 372 7.92 11.30 23.67
N PRO A 373 8.39 11.17 24.92
CA PRO A 373 7.89 11.99 26.03
C PRO A 373 8.06 13.50 25.82
N ASP A 374 9.07 13.93 25.05
CA ASP A 374 9.38 15.34 24.77
C ASP A 374 8.62 15.93 23.58
N ARG A 375 7.91 15.09 22.80
CA ARG A 375 7.15 15.51 21.62
C ARG A 375 5.74 14.94 21.66
N ARG A 376 4.82 15.70 22.27
CA ARG A 376 3.40 15.32 22.29
C ARG A 376 2.68 15.91 21.09
N LEU A 377 2.03 15.04 20.32
CA LEU A 377 1.31 15.40 19.10
C LEU A 377 -0.20 15.29 19.31
N SER A 378 -0.98 16.20 18.74
CA SER A 378 -2.45 16.14 18.73
C SER A 378 -3.01 16.48 17.35
N LEU A 379 -4.25 16.06 17.07
CA LEU A 379 -4.95 16.48 15.86
C LEU A 379 -5.33 17.95 15.97
N VAL A 380 -5.18 18.69 14.87
CA VAL A 380 -5.77 20.03 14.75
C VAL A 380 -7.31 19.90 14.79
N PRO A 381 -8.01 20.55 15.74
CA PRO A 381 -9.46 20.44 15.87
C PRO A 381 -10.19 20.92 14.61
N GLY A 382 -11.22 20.16 14.19
CA GLY A 382 -12.10 20.55 13.08
C GLY A 382 -11.46 20.54 11.69
N GLN A 383 -10.25 20.00 11.52
CA GLN A 383 -9.66 19.84 10.20
C GLN A 383 -10.53 18.92 9.32
N PRO A 384 -10.72 19.23 8.03
CA PRO A 384 -11.41 18.33 7.12
C PRO A 384 -10.54 17.09 6.84
N TRP A 385 -11.18 15.92 6.74
CA TRP A 385 -10.52 14.71 6.28
C TRP A 385 -10.59 14.61 4.76
N GLU A 386 -9.55 15.10 4.10
CA GLU A 386 -9.42 14.93 2.67
C GLU A 386 -8.80 13.56 2.37
N VAL A 387 -9.62 12.64 1.86
CA VAL A 387 -9.17 11.30 1.48
C VAL A 387 -8.71 11.24 0.03
N LEU A 388 -7.83 10.29 -0.26
CA LEU A 388 -7.47 9.94 -1.63
C LEU A 388 -8.70 9.42 -2.39
N GLU A 389 -8.88 9.88 -3.63
CA GLU A 389 -9.98 9.47 -4.49
C GLU A 389 -9.64 8.18 -5.24
N HIS A 390 -9.56 7.07 -4.52
CA HIS A 390 -9.24 5.73 -5.04
C HIS A 390 -10.04 4.66 -4.30
N PHE A 391 -10.57 3.67 -5.02
CA PHE A 391 -11.41 2.65 -4.38
C PHE A 391 -10.62 1.53 -3.69
N SER A 392 -9.43 1.20 -4.19
CA SER A 392 -8.60 0.13 -3.62
C SER A 392 -7.49 0.63 -2.71
N ILE A 393 -7.25 1.94 -2.65
CA ILE A 393 -6.25 2.57 -1.80
C ILE A 393 -6.92 3.62 -0.94
N ARG A 394 -6.68 3.59 0.37
CA ARG A 394 -7.22 4.54 1.34
C ARG A 394 -6.09 5.25 2.04
N GLY A 395 -6.15 6.57 2.00
CA GLY A 395 -5.17 7.45 2.61
C GLY A 395 -5.69 8.87 2.75
N LEU A 396 -4.92 9.70 3.43
CA LEU A 396 -5.19 11.14 3.59
C LEU A 396 -4.34 11.93 2.60
N LYS A 397 -4.92 12.95 1.96
CA LYS A 397 -4.17 13.95 1.18
C LYS A 397 -3.32 14.85 2.09
N SER A 398 -3.77 15.06 3.33
CA SER A 398 -3.12 15.88 4.34
C SER A 398 -3.53 15.42 5.74
N LEU A 399 -2.60 15.49 6.70
CA LEU A 399 -2.89 15.25 8.12
C LEU A 399 -2.23 16.36 8.94
N ARG A 400 -3.01 17.39 9.30
CA ARG A 400 -2.51 18.49 10.12
C ARG A 400 -2.38 18.03 11.57
N VAL A 401 -1.17 18.13 12.08
CA VAL A 401 -0.82 17.74 13.45
C VAL A 401 -0.27 18.96 14.18
N ARG A 402 -0.65 19.11 15.45
CA ARG A 402 -0.11 20.13 16.34
C ARG A 402 0.90 19.50 17.30
N VAL A 403 2.03 20.18 17.47
CA VAL A 403 2.99 19.88 18.54
C VAL A 403 2.58 20.65 19.78
N GLU A 404 2.21 19.92 20.82
CA GLU A 404 1.86 20.49 22.11
C GLU A 404 3.11 21.06 22.79
N PRO A 405 3.02 22.21 23.48
CA PRO A 405 4.12 22.73 24.27
C PRO A 405 4.56 21.70 25.31
N ALA A 406 5.87 21.51 25.47
CA ALA A 406 6.41 20.70 26.56
C ALA A 406 5.87 21.24 27.90
N ALA A 407 5.34 20.35 28.75
CA ALA A 407 4.82 20.71 30.06
C ALA A 407 5.96 21.30 30.91
N GLY A 408 6.08 22.63 30.91
CA GLY A 408 7.19 23.36 31.54
C GLY A 408 7.49 24.71 30.88
N ALA A 409 7.15 24.90 29.61
CA ALA A 409 7.23 26.20 28.94
C ALA A 409 5.95 27.02 29.23
N ARG A 410 5.70 27.34 30.51
CA ARG A 410 4.78 28.44 30.80
C ARG A 410 5.47 29.74 30.39
N ALA A 411 4.81 30.49 29.53
CA ALA A 411 5.23 31.78 29.01
C ALA A 411 5.85 32.65 30.12
N SER A 412 7.14 32.94 29.98
CA SER A 412 7.69 34.18 30.54
C SER A 412 7.04 35.33 29.76
N ALA A 413 6.39 36.20 30.52
CA ALA A 413 5.54 37.31 30.11
C ALA A 413 6.15 38.25 29.05
#